data_AF-V4XW92-F1
#
_entry.id   AF-V4XW92-F1
#
_cell.length_a   1.000
_cell.length_b   1.000
_cell.length_c   1.000
_cell.angle_alpha   90.00
_cell.angle_beta   90.00
_cell.angle_gamma   90.00
#
_symmetry.space_group_name_H-M   'P 1'
#
loop_
_entity.id
_entity.type
_entity.pdbx_description
1 polymer ?
#
loop_
_entity_poly.entity_id
_entity_poly.type
_entity_poly.pdbx_seq_one_letter_code
_entity_poly.pdbx_strand_id
1 'polypeptide(L)'
;MLSFVFIALAALLKTEVLLEFVVPKLLVVAAVALLIRPALVFVSTVGDRFTLPERVFMSAVGPRGIIPASVATLFAVELRTQATELEAEATAATGTEAADLSSQAALLATQADILVGTVFLVILLTVVLEGGFARHIAEYLDVIPMRVIIVGGGTVGRSLATRLEDRGENVVLIEENIEEIERARNDGFAVEAGDGTDTDVLRSAGAENAKTIVAATGDDDVNLLVAQLASATFDTQDVITRVNNPNNVDAFEDLGVRAIDSPMATAWAIDNQIERPALTHWMTDRDRDGDVQEVEVRSDEFADRSVDGVRSTLPDGCLLALVSRDGETTIPTADDVVRHGDKLTLLGEHDAVRDGMALCRGN
;
A
#
# COMPACT_ATOMS: atom_id res chain seq x y z
N MET A 1 -8.27 23.70 9.75
CA MET A 1 -7.09 24.44 10.27
C MET A 1 -5.93 24.50 9.27
N LEU A 2 -5.56 23.39 8.61
CA LEU A 2 -4.48 23.36 7.59
C LEU A 2 -4.65 24.42 6.49
N SER A 3 -5.83 24.50 5.88
CA SER A 3 -6.10 25.43 4.77
C SER A 3 -5.88 26.90 5.17
N PHE A 4 -6.12 27.25 6.43
CA PHE A 4 -5.92 28.62 6.92
C PHE A 4 -4.44 29.00 6.98
N VAL A 5 -3.57 28.10 7.46
CA VAL A 5 -2.11 28.34 7.50
C VAL A 5 -1.57 28.54 6.08
N PHE A 6 -2.02 27.70 5.14
CA PHE A 6 -1.62 27.81 3.73
C PHE A 6 -2.13 29.09 3.06
N ILE A 7 -3.38 29.46 3.29
CA ILE A 7 -3.95 30.71 2.76
C ILE A 7 -3.24 31.92 3.36
N ALA A 8 -2.95 31.91 4.66
CA ALA A 8 -2.23 32.99 5.33
C ALA A 8 -0.80 33.12 4.81
N LEU A 9 -0.08 32.00 4.64
CA LEU A 9 1.28 32.01 4.11
C LEU A 9 1.32 32.47 2.65
N ALA A 10 0.37 32.01 1.82
CA ALA A 10 0.22 32.45 0.45
C ALA A 10 -0.14 33.95 0.35
N ALA A 11 -0.96 34.47 1.26
CA ALA A 11 -1.33 35.89 1.30
C ALA A 11 -0.17 36.81 1.70
N LEU A 12 0.82 36.29 2.44
CA LEU A 12 2.01 37.03 2.85
C LEU A 12 3.12 37.04 1.78
N LEU A 13 2.98 36.24 0.71
CA LEU A 13 3.98 36.08 -0.34
C LEU A 13 3.72 37.00 -1.52
N LYS A 14 4.73 37.80 -1.86
CA LYS A 14 4.78 38.53 -3.13
C LYS A 14 5.29 37.62 -4.23
N THR A 15 4.74 37.75 -5.44
CA THR A 15 5.13 36.95 -6.60
C THR A 15 6.61 37.18 -6.97
N GLU A 16 7.14 38.38 -6.77
CA GLU A 16 8.56 38.66 -7.04
C GLU A 16 9.49 37.81 -6.16
N VAL A 17 9.16 37.67 -4.87
CA VAL A 17 9.94 36.90 -3.90
C VAL A 17 9.95 35.42 -4.27
N LEU A 18 8.91 34.88 -4.90
CA LEU A 18 8.90 33.49 -5.36
C LEU A 18 9.83 33.27 -6.57
N LEU A 19 9.89 34.24 -7.47
CA LEU A 19 10.70 34.18 -8.69
C LEU A 19 12.17 34.52 -8.44
N GLU A 20 12.48 35.22 -7.36
CA GLU A 20 13.86 35.45 -6.94
C GLU A 20 14.45 34.19 -6.29
N PHE A 21 15.70 33.86 -6.61
CA PHE A 21 16.39 32.68 -6.08
C PHE A 21 15.69 31.33 -6.33
N VAL A 22 14.98 31.17 -7.46
CA VAL A 22 14.29 29.90 -7.79
C VAL A 22 15.22 28.70 -7.74
N VAL A 23 16.42 28.79 -8.35
CA VAL A 23 17.36 27.66 -8.42
C VAL A 23 17.82 27.21 -7.03
N PRO A 24 18.34 28.09 -6.14
CA PRO A 24 18.62 27.73 -4.75
C PRO A 24 17.42 27.11 -4.02
N LYS A 25 16.22 27.69 -4.18
CA LYS A 25 15.00 27.19 -3.53
C LYS A 25 14.63 25.79 -4.01
N LEU A 26 14.74 25.52 -5.31
CA LEU A 26 14.51 24.19 -5.89
C LEU A 26 15.53 23.17 -5.40
N LEU A 27 16.80 23.55 -5.22
CA LEU A 27 17.81 22.67 -4.61
C LEU A 27 17.44 22.30 -3.16
N VAL A 28 16.94 23.26 -2.38
CA VAL A 28 16.43 22.98 -1.04
C VAL A 28 15.24 22.03 -1.09
N VAL A 29 14.29 22.24 -2.02
CA VAL A 29 13.16 21.31 -2.21
C VAL A 29 13.65 19.91 -2.52
N ALA A 30 14.61 19.75 -3.45
CA ALA A 30 15.17 18.47 -3.82
C ALA A 30 15.90 17.81 -2.64
N ALA A 31 16.70 18.55 -1.86
CA ALA A 31 17.39 18.03 -0.69
C ALA A 31 16.40 17.56 0.40
N VAL A 32 15.33 18.34 0.66
CA VAL A 32 14.30 17.96 1.63
C VAL A 32 13.56 16.71 1.16
N ALA A 33 13.11 16.69 -0.10
CA ALA A 33 12.29 15.62 -0.64
C ALA A 33 13.06 14.30 -0.88
N LEU A 34 14.30 14.38 -1.36
CA LEU A 34 15.07 13.20 -1.79
C LEU A 34 16.09 12.70 -0.77
N LEU A 35 16.45 13.50 0.24
CA LEU A 35 17.48 13.12 1.23
C LEU A 35 16.93 13.14 2.65
N ILE A 36 16.47 14.31 3.11
CA ILE A 36 16.10 14.49 4.53
C ILE A 36 14.88 13.65 4.89
N ARG A 37 13.83 13.67 4.06
CA ARG A 37 12.60 12.93 4.35
C ARG A 37 12.79 11.40 4.27
N PRO A 38 13.43 10.83 3.23
CA PRO A 38 13.77 9.42 3.22
C PRO A 38 14.60 9.00 4.44
N ALA A 39 15.63 9.76 4.79
CA ALA A 39 16.43 9.47 5.98
C ALA A 39 15.58 9.44 7.27
N LEU A 40 14.68 10.41 7.46
CA LEU A 40 13.77 10.44 8.61
C LEU A 40 12.83 9.23 8.65
N VAL A 41 12.22 8.88 7.52
CA VAL A 41 11.32 7.72 7.45
C VAL A 41 12.09 6.44 7.77
N PHE A 42 13.25 6.24 7.16
CA PHE A 42 14.09 5.06 7.41
C PHE A 42 14.52 4.96 8.88
N VAL A 43 14.87 6.08 9.52
CA VAL A 43 15.21 6.11 10.95
C VAL A 43 13.98 5.83 11.84
N SER A 44 12.81 6.33 11.46
CA SER A 44 11.56 6.11 12.23
C SER A 44 10.94 4.73 12.04
N THR A 45 11.31 4.03 10.96
CA THR A 45 10.76 2.72 10.58
C THR A 45 11.76 1.58 10.82
N VAL A 46 12.78 1.81 11.66
CA VAL A 46 13.73 0.77 12.07
C VAL A 46 12.98 -0.33 12.84
N GLY A 47 13.01 -1.56 12.30
CA GLY A 47 12.28 -2.75 12.77
C GLY A 47 11.74 -3.58 11.60
N ASP A 48 11.02 -4.66 11.89
CA ASP A 48 10.60 -5.65 10.88
C ASP A 48 9.19 -5.42 10.29
N ARG A 49 8.60 -4.24 10.54
CA ARG A 49 7.22 -3.95 10.12
C ARG A 49 7.04 -3.56 8.66
N PHE A 50 8.09 -3.10 7.99
CA PHE A 50 7.97 -2.51 6.65
C PHE A 50 9.08 -2.95 5.71
N THR A 51 8.71 -3.32 4.49
CA THR A 51 9.64 -3.65 3.40
C THR A 51 10.36 -2.40 2.88
N LEU A 52 11.44 -2.58 2.13
CA LEU A 52 12.20 -1.46 1.56
C LEU A 52 11.35 -0.63 0.56
N PRO A 53 10.56 -1.24 -0.35
CA PRO A 53 9.62 -0.52 -1.20
C PRO A 53 8.56 0.27 -0.41
N GLU A 54 8.02 -0.30 0.67
CA GLU A 54 7.06 0.39 1.56
C GLU A 54 7.66 1.61 2.23
N ARG A 55 8.90 1.51 2.71
CA ARG A 55 9.62 2.66 3.31
C ARG A 55 9.89 3.75 2.29
N VAL A 56 10.23 3.38 1.06
CA VAL A 56 10.41 4.32 -0.06
C VAL A 56 9.07 5.00 -0.38
N PHE A 57 7.98 4.24 -0.48
CA PHE A 57 6.65 4.79 -0.71
C PHE A 57 6.18 5.72 0.41
N MET A 58 6.32 5.32 1.68
CA MET A 58 6.03 6.16 2.83
C MET A 58 6.92 7.42 2.87
N SER A 59 8.17 7.34 2.41
CA SER A 59 9.03 8.52 2.28
C SER A 59 8.57 9.47 1.18
N ALA A 60 8.01 8.94 0.09
CA ALA A 60 7.43 9.74 -0.97
C ALA A 60 6.11 10.41 -0.53
N VAL A 61 5.25 9.69 0.20
CA VAL A 61 3.88 10.11 0.53
C VAL A 61 3.73 10.68 1.96
N GLY A 62 4.82 10.68 2.74
CA GLY A 62 4.84 11.01 4.17
C GLY A 62 4.33 12.42 4.55
N PRO A 63 4.02 12.65 5.84
CA PRO A 63 3.16 13.74 6.29
C PRO A 63 3.67 15.14 5.88
N ARG A 64 2.69 15.98 5.53
CA ARG A 64 2.89 17.35 5.05
C ARG A 64 3.57 18.20 6.13
N GLY A 65 4.59 18.97 5.75
CA GLY A 65 5.49 19.74 6.63
C GLY A 65 4.85 20.90 7.41
N ILE A 66 3.74 20.66 8.10
CA ILE A 66 2.95 21.67 8.84
C ILE A 66 3.73 22.22 10.03
N ILE A 67 4.49 21.37 10.72
CA ILE A 67 5.34 21.78 11.84
C ILE A 67 6.48 22.69 11.33
N PRO A 68 7.29 22.28 10.33
CA PRO A 68 8.27 23.17 9.70
C PRO A 68 7.67 24.47 9.17
N ALA A 69 6.48 24.43 8.57
CA ALA A 69 5.79 25.62 8.07
C ALA A 69 5.49 26.62 9.18
N SER A 70 4.92 26.14 10.28
CA SER A 70 4.58 26.96 11.45
C SER A 70 5.83 27.57 12.08
N VAL A 71 6.90 26.79 12.25
CA VAL A 71 8.17 27.25 12.82
C VAL A 71 8.84 28.29 11.93
N ALA A 72 8.91 28.05 10.61
CA ALA A 72 9.48 29.00 9.66
C ALA A 72 8.69 30.31 9.60
N THR A 73 7.36 30.24 9.71
CA THR A 73 6.49 31.42 9.79
C THR A 73 6.81 32.24 11.02
N LEU A 74 6.98 31.59 12.18
CA LEU A 74 7.31 32.26 13.44
C LEU A 74 8.66 32.97 13.36
N PHE A 75 9.71 32.28 12.88
CA PHE A 75 11.02 32.89 12.68
C PHE A 75 10.98 34.05 11.68
N ALA A 76 10.22 33.93 10.60
CA ALA A 76 10.08 35.02 9.63
C ALA A 76 9.39 36.26 10.21
N VAL A 77 8.39 36.07 11.07
CA VAL A 77 7.74 37.17 11.80
C VAL A 77 8.72 37.84 12.76
N GLU A 78 9.53 37.05 13.47
CA GLU A 78 10.55 37.57 14.39
C GLU A 78 11.63 38.37 13.64
N LEU A 79 12.14 37.84 12.52
CA LEU A 79 13.09 38.55 11.65
C LEU A 79 12.51 39.86 11.08
N ARG A 80 11.24 39.84 10.65
CA ARG A 80 10.56 41.06 10.19
C ARG A 80 10.39 42.08 11.31
N THR A 81 10.10 41.62 12.53
CA THR A 81 9.95 42.49 13.70
C THR A 81 11.27 43.19 14.01
N GLN A 82 12.38 42.44 14.06
CA GLN A 82 13.73 42.99 14.25
C GLN A 82 14.13 43.94 13.11
N ALA A 83 13.78 43.62 11.86
CA ALA A 83 14.04 44.51 10.72
C ALA A 83 13.33 45.86 10.90
N THR A 84 12.05 45.87 11.30
CA THR A 84 11.32 47.12 11.56
C THR A 84 11.86 47.91 12.75
N GLU A 85 12.36 47.25 13.79
CA GLU A 85 12.99 47.92 14.93
C GLU A 85 14.30 48.61 14.51
N LEU A 86 15.17 47.91 13.78
CA LEU A 86 16.42 48.49 13.24
C LEU A 86 16.15 49.63 12.25
N GLU A 87 15.09 49.53 11.45
CA GLU A 87 14.71 50.60 10.52
C GLU A 87 14.23 51.86 11.27
N ALA A 88 13.49 51.69 12.38
CA ALA A 88 13.11 52.79 13.25
C ALA A 88 14.32 53.45 13.92
N GLU A 89 15.29 52.67 14.38
CA GLU A 89 16.56 53.18 14.93
C GLU A 89 17.40 53.91 13.87
N ALA A 90 17.46 53.38 12.64
CA ALA A 90 18.14 54.02 11.52
C ALA A 90 17.57 55.41 11.21
N THR A 91 16.25 55.59 11.30
CA THR A 91 15.61 56.91 11.11
C THR A 91 15.92 57.93 12.21
N ALA A 92 16.32 57.48 13.40
CA ALA A 92 16.71 58.35 14.52
C ALA A 92 18.22 58.66 14.55
N ALA A 93 19.04 57.84 13.90
CA ALA A 93 20.49 58.01 13.79
C ALA A 93 20.89 58.99 12.68
N THR A 94 22.16 59.42 12.65
CA THR A 94 22.69 60.29 11.58
C THR A 94 24.05 59.82 11.08
N GLY A 95 24.35 60.07 9.82
CA GLY A 95 25.64 59.71 9.20
C GLY A 95 25.79 58.21 8.94
N THR A 96 26.98 57.67 9.19
CA THR A 96 27.36 56.28 8.84
C THR A 96 26.58 55.24 9.63
N GLU A 97 26.18 55.55 10.86
CA GLU A 97 25.41 54.67 11.75
C GLU A 97 24.00 54.41 11.21
N ALA A 98 23.33 55.44 10.67
CA ALA A 98 22.03 55.30 10.02
C ALA A 98 22.09 54.41 8.76
N ALA A 99 23.18 54.53 7.99
CA ALA A 99 23.39 53.71 6.79
C ALA A 99 23.61 52.23 7.13
N ASP A 100 24.38 51.95 8.19
CA ASP A 100 24.67 50.57 8.62
C ASP A 100 23.41 49.89 9.16
N LEU A 101 22.66 50.56 10.04
CA LEU A 101 21.38 50.06 10.58
C LEU A 101 20.34 49.80 9.47
N SER A 102 20.21 50.72 8.51
CA SER A 102 19.30 50.54 7.37
C SER A 102 19.70 49.34 6.49
N SER A 103 21.00 49.12 6.29
CA SER A 103 21.49 47.95 5.54
C SER A 103 21.21 46.64 6.27
N GLN A 104 21.36 46.60 7.60
CA GLN A 104 21.05 45.44 8.43
C GLN A 104 19.54 45.13 8.44
N ALA A 105 18.70 46.16 8.58
CA ALA A 105 17.25 46.02 8.48
C ALA A 105 16.82 45.41 7.14
N ALA A 106 17.37 45.91 6.02
CA ALA A 106 17.09 45.39 4.69
C ALA A 106 17.52 43.92 4.53
N LEU A 107 18.66 43.52 5.11
CA LEU A 107 19.12 42.14 5.11
C LEU A 107 18.17 41.21 5.88
N LEU A 108 17.73 41.58 7.08
CA LEU A 108 16.81 40.77 7.88
C LEU A 108 15.44 40.62 7.20
N ALA A 109 14.91 41.70 6.63
CA ALA A 109 13.67 41.66 5.85
C ALA A 109 13.78 40.71 4.65
N THR A 110 14.91 40.77 3.93
CA THR A 110 15.19 39.88 2.78
C THR A 110 15.31 38.42 3.23
N GLN A 111 15.97 38.15 4.36
CA GLN A 111 16.10 36.80 4.90
C GLN A 111 14.74 36.21 5.31
N ALA A 112 13.85 37.01 5.92
CA ALA A 112 12.50 36.59 6.26
C ALA A 112 11.70 36.20 5.00
N ASP A 113 11.79 37.02 3.95
CA ASP A 113 11.11 36.78 2.67
C ASP A 113 11.65 35.52 1.96
N ILE A 114 12.97 35.32 1.97
CA ILE A 114 13.60 34.09 1.45
C ILE A 114 13.13 32.87 2.23
N LEU A 115 13.09 32.93 3.57
CA LEU A 115 12.68 31.80 4.42
C LEU A 115 11.23 31.38 4.12
N VAL A 116 10.29 32.34 4.14
CA VAL A 116 8.87 32.08 3.86
C VAL A 116 8.68 31.56 2.43
N GLY A 117 9.32 32.20 1.45
CA GLY A 117 9.24 31.78 0.04
C GLY A 117 9.81 30.39 -0.20
N THR A 118 10.92 30.03 0.47
CA THR A 118 11.52 28.70 0.36
C THR A 118 10.61 27.65 0.97
N VAL A 119 10.10 27.87 2.17
CA VAL A 119 9.22 26.92 2.87
C VAL A 119 7.92 26.73 2.09
N PHE A 120 7.32 27.81 1.59
CA PHE A 120 6.15 27.71 0.73
C PHE A 120 6.43 26.88 -0.53
N LEU A 121 7.55 27.12 -1.21
CA LEU A 121 7.91 26.39 -2.42
C LEU A 121 8.13 24.90 -2.13
N VAL A 122 8.84 24.58 -1.03
CA VAL A 122 9.00 23.19 -0.57
C VAL A 122 7.64 22.53 -0.43
N ILE A 123 6.72 23.15 0.31
CA ILE A 123 5.42 22.55 0.60
C ILE A 123 4.53 22.48 -0.66
N LEU A 124 4.49 23.53 -1.46
CA LEU A 124 3.69 23.57 -2.70
C LEU A 124 4.15 22.47 -3.65
N LEU A 125 5.45 22.39 -3.91
CA LEU A 125 6.01 21.49 -4.91
C LEU A 125 5.94 20.03 -4.45
N THR A 126 6.20 19.76 -3.16
CA THR A 126 6.00 18.43 -2.57
C THR A 126 4.53 18.01 -2.63
N VAL A 127 3.57 18.84 -2.19
CA VAL A 127 2.14 18.48 -2.23
C VAL A 127 1.63 18.27 -3.65
N VAL A 128 2.03 19.09 -4.62
CA VAL A 128 1.60 18.96 -6.02
C VAL A 128 2.16 17.69 -6.66
N LEU A 129 3.46 17.43 -6.48
CA LEU A 129 4.08 16.21 -7.03
C LEU A 129 3.53 14.96 -6.34
N GLU A 130 3.45 14.94 -5.02
CA GLU A 130 2.97 13.78 -4.27
C GLU A 130 1.50 13.50 -4.53
N GLY A 131 0.64 14.52 -4.54
CA GLY A 131 -0.78 14.35 -4.80
C GLY A 131 -1.08 13.77 -6.18
N GLY A 132 -0.31 14.16 -7.21
CA GLY A 132 -0.48 13.66 -8.58
C GLY A 132 0.19 12.31 -8.84
N PHE A 133 1.32 12.03 -8.20
CA PHE A 133 2.14 10.86 -8.48
C PHE A 133 2.05 9.75 -7.43
N ALA A 134 1.41 9.95 -6.27
CA ALA A 134 1.35 8.93 -5.21
C ALA A 134 0.84 7.59 -5.73
N ARG A 135 -0.23 7.58 -6.54
CA ARG A 135 -0.75 6.34 -7.14
C ARG A 135 0.27 5.66 -8.06
N HIS A 136 0.90 6.41 -8.96
CA HIS A 136 1.91 5.87 -9.88
C HIS A 136 3.15 5.36 -9.14
N ILE A 137 3.57 6.04 -8.07
CA ILE A 137 4.70 5.61 -7.22
C ILE A 137 4.32 4.33 -6.47
N ALA A 138 3.09 4.23 -5.96
CA ALA A 138 2.60 3.03 -5.29
C ALA A 138 2.55 1.83 -6.26
N GLU A 139 2.06 2.03 -7.49
CA GLU A 139 2.03 1.00 -8.54
C GLU A 139 3.45 0.58 -8.95
N TYR A 140 4.36 1.55 -9.17
CA TYR A 140 5.74 1.26 -9.56
C TYR A 140 6.52 0.48 -8.49
N LEU A 141 6.25 0.79 -7.22
CA LEU A 141 6.91 0.14 -6.08
C LEU A 141 6.15 -1.13 -5.61
N ASP A 142 5.06 -1.52 -6.29
CA ASP A 142 4.18 -2.65 -5.94
C ASP A 142 3.68 -2.61 -4.47
N VAL A 143 3.41 -1.40 -3.97
CA VAL A 143 3.02 -1.13 -2.57
C VAL A 143 1.52 -0.89 -2.45
N ILE A 144 0.76 -0.97 -3.54
CA ILE A 144 -0.69 -0.95 -3.43
C ILE A 144 -1.09 -2.27 -2.78
N PRO A 145 -1.70 -2.24 -1.58
CA PRO A 145 -2.17 -3.47 -0.98
C PRO A 145 -3.20 -4.09 -1.91
N MET A 146 -2.95 -5.34 -2.27
CA MET A 146 -3.78 -6.11 -3.19
C MET A 146 -5.24 -6.00 -2.75
N ARG A 147 -6.09 -5.49 -3.65
CA ARG A 147 -7.51 -5.27 -3.34
C ARG A 147 -8.28 -6.54 -3.62
N VAL A 148 -8.81 -7.14 -2.56
CA VAL A 148 -9.75 -8.27 -2.64
C VAL A 148 -11.14 -7.76 -2.28
N ILE A 149 -12.10 -8.01 -3.16
CA ILE A 149 -13.51 -7.72 -2.88
C ILE A 149 -14.21 -9.04 -2.53
N ILE A 150 -14.96 -9.04 -1.44
CA ILE A 150 -15.73 -10.19 -1.00
C ILE A 150 -17.20 -9.79 -0.96
N VAL A 151 -18.02 -10.42 -1.79
CA VAL A 151 -19.47 -10.25 -1.79
C VAL A 151 -20.10 -11.25 -0.83
N GLY A 152 -20.75 -10.72 0.21
CA GLY A 152 -21.31 -11.46 1.33
C GLY A 152 -20.49 -11.29 2.61
N GLY A 153 -21.01 -10.51 3.55
CA GLY A 153 -20.45 -10.24 4.89
C GLY A 153 -20.82 -11.26 5.97
N GLY A 154 -21.34 -12.43 5.58
CA GLY A 154 -21.67 -13.52 6.50
C GLY A 154 -20.44 -14.21 7.11
N THR A 155 -20.65 -15.37 7.75
CA THR A 155 -19.58 -16.09 8.47
C THR A 155 -18.37 -16.43 7.60
N VAL A 156 -18.60 -16.93 6.38
CA VAL A 156 -17.52 -17.31 5.46
C VAL A 156 -16.76 -16.08 4.97
N GLY A 157 -17.48 -15.05 4.50
CA GLY A 157 -16.88 -13.83 3.98
C GLY A 157 -16.05 -13.08 5.03
N ARG A 158 -16.56 -12.92 6.25
CA ARG A 158 -15.79 -12.32 7.36
C ARG A 158 -14.59 -13.16 7.78
N SER A 159 -14.73 -14.48 7.87
CA SER A 159 -13.60 -15.36 8.22
C SER A 159 -12.49 -15.30 7.15
N LEU A 160 -12.87 -15.19 5.88
CA LEU A 160 -11.93 -14.98 4.78
C LEU A 160 -11.29 -13.59 4.87
N ALA A 161 -12.08 -12.54 5.12
CA ALA A 161 -11.59 -11.18 5.30
C ALA A 161 -10.53 -11.09 6.40
N THR A 162 -10.79 -11.64 7.60
CA THR A 162 -9.79 -11.72 8.68
C THR A 162 -8.50 -12.36 8.20
N ARG A 163 -8.57 -13.51 7.53
CA ARG A 163 -7.38 -14.24 7.09
C ARG A 163 -6.55 -13.47 6.06
N LEU A 164 -7.21 -12.68 5.21
CA LEU A 164 -6.56 -11.87 4.18
C LEU A 164 -5.99 -10.57 4.77
N GLU A 165 -6.73 -9.86 5.62
CA GLU A 165 -6.21 -8.67 6.31
C GLU A 165 -5.01 -9.00 7.21
N ASP A 166 -5.02 -10.15 7.88
CA ASP A 166 -3.88 -10.66 8.65
C ASP A 166 -2.61 -10.84 7.78
N ARG A 167 -2.78 -11.04 6.47
CA ARG A 167 -1.68 -11.17 5.49
C ARG A 167 -1.27 -9.82 4.87
N GLY A 168 -1.89 -8.73 5.29
CA GLY A 168 -1.64 -7.39 4.75
C GLY A 168 -2.43 -7.05 3.47
N GLU A 169 -3.41 -7.89 3.11
CA GLU A 169 -4.30 -7.64 1.98
C GLU A 169 -5.30 -6.53 2.30
N ASN A 170 -5.71 -5.74 1.30
CA ASN A 170 -6.77 -4.75 1.47
C ASN A 170 -8.11 -5.35 1.05
N VAL A 171 -8.97 -5.62 2.03
CA VAL A 171 -10.25 -6.30 1.82
C VAL A 171 -11.41 -5.31 1.90
N VAL A 172 -12.33 -5.38 0.94
CA VAL A 172 -13.62 -4.68 0.99
C VAL A 172 -14.75 -5.69 0.93
N LEU A 173 -15.62 -5.67 1.94
CA LEU A 173 -16.83 -6.47 1.96
C LEU A 173 -17.99 -5.73 1.28
N ILE A 174 -18.78 -6.43 0.48
CA ILE A 174 -20.08 -5.95 -0.02
C ILE A 174 -21.18 -6.73 0.67
N GLU A 175 -22.11 -6.03 1.31
CA GLU A 175 -23.21 -6.66 2.04
C GLU A 175 -24.48 -5.79 1.94
N GLU A 176 -25.64 -6.44 1.84
CA GLU A 176 -26.95 -5.78 1.77
C GLU A 176 -27.64 -5.76 3.14
N ASN A 177 -27.45 -6.82 3.93
CA ASN A 177 -28.09 -6.96 5.23
C ASN A 177 -27.49 -6.01 6.27
N ILE A 178 -28.33 -5.09 6.78
CA ILE A 178 -27.94 -4.07 7.76
C ILE A 178 -27.28 -4.68 9.01
N GLU A 179 -27.77 -5.81 9.52
CA GLU A 179 -27.19 -6.43 10.72
C GLU A 179 -25.78 -6.98 10.44
N GLU A 180 -25.55 -7.61 9.28
CA GLU A 180 -24.21 -8.10 8.92
C GLU A 180 -23.26 -6.95 8.58
N ILE A 181 -23.74 -5.86 7.97
CA ILE A 181 -22.96 -4.63 7.75
C ILE A 181 -22.46 -4.08 9.09
N GLU A 182 -23.37 -3.92 10.07
CA GLU A 182 -23.02 -3.40 11.39
C GLU A 182 -22.03 -4.32 12.10
N ARG A 183 -22.23 -5.64 12.04
CA ARG A 183 -21.28 -6.62 12.61
C ARG A 183 -19.90 -6.50 11.96
N ALA A 184 -19.82 -6.53 10.63
CA ALA A 184 -18.56 -6.42 9.91
C ALA A 184 -17.82 -5.10 10.19
N ARG A 185 -18.55 -3.97 10.26
CA ARG A 185 -17.96 -2.67 10.64
C ARG A 185 -17.48 -2.64 12.08
N ASN A 186 -18.21 -3.25 13.00
CA ASN A 186 -17.78 -3.36 14.40
C ASN A 186 -16.54 -4.26 14.55
N ASP A 187 -16.40 -5.26 13.68
CA ASP A 187 -15.22 -6.12 13.59
C ASP A 187 -14.01 -5.40 12.94
N GLY A 188 -14.20 -4.20 12.38
CA GLY A 188 -13.13 -3.35 11.83
C GLY A 188 -13.02 -3.35 10.30
N PHE A 189 -13.85 -4.10 9.59
CA PHE A 189 -13.77 -4.23 8.14
C PHE A 189 -14.30 -3.01 7.38
N ALA A 190 -13.74 -2.75 6.21
CA ALA A 190 -14.33 -1.87 5.22
C ALA A 190 -15.55 -2.56 4.57
N VAL A 191 -16.71 -1.92 4.64
CA VAL A 191 -17.98 -2.48 4.13
C VAL A 191 -18.71 -1.48 3.25
N GLU A 192 -18.88 -1.85 1.98
CA GLU A 192 -19.79 -1.21 1.04
C GLU A 192 -21.19 -1.81 1.21
N ALA A 193 -22.16 -0.94 1.52
CA ALA A 193 -23.54 -1.35 1.74
C ALA A 193 -24.30 -1.34 0.41
N GLY A 194 -24.76 -2.49 -0.05
CA GLY A 194 -25.51 -2.61 -1.29
C GLY A 194 -25.65 -4.05 -1.78
N ASP A 195 -26.43 -4.22 -2.85
CA ASP A 195 -26.59 -5.50 -3.53
C ASP A 195 -25.34 -5.78 -4.38
N GLY A 196 -24.67 -6.91 -4.11
CA GLY A 196 -23.49 -7.33 -4.87
C GLY A 196 -23.76 -7.69 -6.32
N THR A 197 -25.03 -7.88 -6.70
CA THR A 197 -25.46 -8.07 -8.09
C THR A 197 -25.62 -6.74 -8.84
N ASP A 198 -25.51 -5.61 -8.16
CA ASP A 198 -25.45 -4.29 -8.78
C ASP A 198 -24.01 -3.93 -9.18
N THR A 199 -23.81 -3.69 -10.47
CA THR A 199 -22.50 -3.33 -11.01
C THR A 199 -22.01 -1.97 -10.48
N ASP A 200 -22.92 -1.04 -10.16
CA ASP A 200 -22.54 0.25 -9.58
C ASP A 200 -22.03 0.11 -8.14
N VAL A 201 -22.56 -0.85 -7.37
CA VAL A 201 -22.06 -1.21 -6.04
C VAL A 201 -20.68 -1.88 -6.13
N LEU A 202 -20.48 -2.78 -7.11
CA LEU A 202 -19.16 -3.35 -7.36
C LEU A 202 -18.13 -2.25 -7.73
N ARG A 203 -18.52 -1.26 -8.54
CA ARG A 203 -17.67 -0.10 -8.85
C ARG A 203 -17.37 0.76 -7.63
N SER A 204 -18.36 1.05 -6.78
CA SER A 204 -18.13 1.86 -5.57
C SER A 204 -17.22 1.16 -4.57
N ALA A 205 -17.28 -0.18 -4.47
CA ALA A 205 -16.32 -0.99 -3.72
C ALA A 205 -14.91 -1.02 -4.36
N GLY A 206 -14.78 -0.57 -5.61
CA GLY A 206 -13.53 -0.44 -6.34
C GLY A 206 -13.13 -1.68 -7.14
N ALA A 207 -14.10 -2.41 -7.68
CA ALA A 207 -13.88 -3.59 -8.52
C ALA A 207 -13.00 -3.33 -9.74
N GLU A 208 -12.96 -2.11 -10.26
CA GLU A 208 -12.08 -1.72 -11.38
C GLU A 208 -10.59 -1.95 -11.09
N ASN A 209 -10.18 -1.93 -9.81
CA ASN A 209 -8.79 -2.11 -9.39
C ASN A 209 -8.62 -3.36 -8.51
N ALA A 210 -9.63 -4.24 -8.47
CA ALA A 210 -9.56 -5.45 -7.66
C ALA A 210 -8.75 -6.53 -8.39
N LYS A 211 -7.80 -7.15 -7.70
CA LYS A 211 -7.07 -8.30 -8.23
C LYS A 211 -7.98 -9.53 -8.23
N THR A 212 -8.76 -9.68 -7.17
CA THR A 212 -9.61 -10.84 -6.94
C THR A 212 -10.98 -10.41 -6.43
N ILE A 213 -12.03 -11.00 -7.00
CA ILE A 213 -13.40 -10.87 -6.52
C ILE A 213 -13.88 -12.24 -6.05
N VAL A 214 -14.43 -12.29 -4.84
CA VAL A 214 -14.94 -13.50 -4.21
C VAL A 214 -16.44 -13.36 -3.98
N ALA A 215 -17.25 -14.25 -4.54
CA ALA A 215 -18.67 -14.35 -4.22
C ALA A 215 -18.88 -15.42 -3.13
N ALA A 216 -19.24 -15.01 -1.91
CA ALA A 216 -19.29 -15.88 -0.73
C ALA A 216 -20.65 -15.85 -0.01
N THR A 217 -21.70 -15.41 -0.69
CA THR A 217 -23.05 -15.33 -0.11
C THR A 217 -23.64 -16.72 0.14
N GLY A 218 -24.76 -16.76 0.88
CA GLY A 218 -25.52 -17.99 1.11
C GLY A 218 -26.41 -18.43 -0.06
N ASP A 219 -26.41 -17.67 -1.17
CA ASP A 219 -27.26 -17.91 -2.33
C ASP A 219 -26.39 -18.15 -3.58
N ASP A 220 -26.57 -19.31 -4.21
CA ASP A 220 -25.80 -19.69 -5.40
C ASP A 220 -26.17 -18.84 -6.62
N ASP A 221 -27.43 -18.41 -6.74
CA ASP A 221 -27.89 -17.59 -7.87
C ASP A 221 -27.24 -16.21 -7.82
N VAL A 222 -27.16 -15.63 -6.61
CA VAL A 222 -26.42 -14.37 -6.35
C VAL A 222 -24.94 -14.56 -6.66
N ASN A 223 -24.33 -15.64 -6.16
CA ASN A 223 -22.91 -15.87 -6.36
C ASN A 223 -22.55 -16.05 -7.85
N LEU A 224 -23.42 -16.72 -8.61
CA LEU A 224 -23.27 -16.92 -10.05
C LEU A 224 -23.36 -15.59 -10.80
N LEU A 225 -24.36 -14.77 -10.47
CA LEU A 225 -24.56 -13.47 -11.11
C LEU A 225 -23.39 -12.52 -10.81
N VAL A 226 -22.94 -12.44 -9.55
CA VAL A 226 -21.76 -11.67 -9.15
C VAL A 226 -20.55 -12.09 -9.96
N ALA A 227 -20.29 -13.41 -10.07
CA ALA A 227 -19.13 -13.90 -10.80
C ALA A 227 -19.18 -13.58 -12.30
N GLN A 228 -20.36 -13.67 -12.92
CA GLN A 228 -20.55 -13.29 -14.32
C GLN A 228 -20.35 -11.78 -14.53
N LEU A 229 -20.96 -10.94 -13.68
CA LEU A 229 -20.79 -9.49 -13.76
C LEU A 229 -19.34 -9.09 -13.57
N ALA A 230 -18.66 -9.71 -12.60
CA ALA A 230 -17.26 -9.49 -12.33
C ALA A 230 -16.39 -9.80 -13.56
N SER A 231 -16.54 -11.01 -14.10
CA SER A 231 -15.77 -11.49 -15.24
C SER A 231 -16.06 -10.73 -16.54
N ALA A 232 -17.30 -10.25 -16.72
CA ALA A 232 -17.71 -9.54 -17.93
C ALA A 232 -17.37 -8.04 -17.91
N THR A 233 -17.29 -7.43 -16.72
CA THR A 233 -17.20 -5.97 -16.58
C THR A 233 -15.85 -5.48 -16.12
N PHE A 234 -15.13 -6.26 -15.31
CA PHE A 234 -13.88 -5.83 -14.68
C PHE A 234 -12.71 -6.67 -15.14
N ASP A 235 -11.53 -6.05 -15.24
CA ASP A 235 -10.27 -6.72 -15.62
C ASP A 235 -9.60 -7.35 -14.39
N THR A 236 -10.35 -8.21 -13.69
CA THR A 236 -9.83 -8.90 -12.50
C THR A 236 -9.07 -10.14 -12.90
N GLN A 237 -7.94 -10.41 -12.25
CA GLN A 237 -7.14 -11.61 -12.52
C GLN A 237 -7.92 -12.89 -12.20
N ASP A 238 -8.75 -12.82 -11.15
CA ASP A 238 -9.31 -13.99 -10.51
C ASP A 238 -10.73 -13.72 -9.98
N VAL A 239 -11.68 -14.57 -10.39
CA VAL A 239 -13.03 -14.61 -9.81
C VAL A 239 -13.23 -15.97 -9.15
N ILE A 240 -13.53 -15.97 -7.85
CA ILE A 240 -13.76 -17.18 -7.04
C ILE A 240 -15.18 -17.14 -6.52
N THR A 241 -15.88 -18.27 -6.56
CA THR A 241 -17.27 -18.35 -6.09
C THR A 241 -17.46 -19.51 -5.13
N ARG A 242 -18.23 -19.28 -4.07
CA ARG A 242 -18.72 -20.32 -3.17
C ARG A 242 -19.97 -20.94 -3.78
N VAL A 243 -19.98 -22.26 -3.87
CA VAL A 243 -21.13 -23.06 -4.27
C VAL A 243 -21.67 -23.80 -3.05
N ASN A 244 -22.89 -23.47 -2.65
CA ASN A 244 -23.55 -24.04 -1.49
C ASN A 244 -24.18 -25.39 -1.81
N ASN A 245 -24.71 -25.57 -3.02
CA ASN A 245 -25.30 -26.83 -3.49
C ASN A 245 -24.35 -27.53 -4.49
N PRO A 246 -23.81 -28.71 -4.17
CA PRO A 246 -22.89 -29.46 -5.04
C PRO A 246 -23.42 -29.71 -6.47
N ASN A 247 -24.75 -29.80 -6.63
CA ASN A 247 -25.37 -30.00 -7.94
C ASN A 247 -25.22 -28.79 -8.89
N ASN A 248 -24.83 -27.63 -8.37
CA ASN A 248 -24.67 -26.41 -9.15
C ASN A 248 -23.23 -26.23 -9.66
N VAL A 249 -22.24 -27.00 -9.17
CA VAL A 249 -20.80 -26.79 -9.45
C VAL A 249 -20.52 -26.76 -10.95
N ASP A 250 -21.02 -27.73 -11.71
CA ASP A 250 -20.82 -27.83 -13.16
C ASP A 250 -21.27 -26.54 -13.89
N ALA A 251 -22.37 -25.91 -13.43
CA ALA A 251 -22.90 -24.70 -14.04
C ALA A 251 -22.00 -23.47 -13.82
N PHE A 252 -21.23 -23.43 -12.73
CA PHE A 252 -20.23 -22.37 -12.51
C PHE A 252 -18.96 -22.62 -13.34
N GLU A 253 -18.51 -23.88 -13.44
CA GLU A 253 -17.32 -24.26 -14.20
C GLU A 253 -17.51 -24.04 -15.71
N ASP A 254 -18.70 -24.34 -16.24
CA ASP A 254 -19.07 -24.10 -17.65
C ASP A 254 -18.97 -22.62 -18.05
N LEU A 255 -19.06 -21.71 -17.06
CA LEU A 255 -18.92 -20.26 -17.26
C LEU A 255 -17.49 -19.76 -17.03
N GLY A 256 -16.52 -20.65 -16.81
CA GLY A 256 -15.12 -20.30 -16.56
C GLY A 256 -14.88 -19.67 -15.18
N VAL A 257 -15.81 -19.83 -14.24
CA VAL A 257 -15.66 -19.33 -12.87
C VAL A 257 -15.06 -20.41 -11.98
N ARG A 258 -14.08 -20.05 -11.13
CA ARG A 258 -13.51 -21.00 -10.17
C ARG A 258 -14.46 -21.24 -9.01
N ALA A 259 -15.16 -22.36 -9.06
CA ALA A 259 -16.14 -22.79 -8.07
C ALA A 259 -15.52 -23.55 -6.90
N ILE A 260 -15.94 -23.19 -5.68
CA ILE A 260 -15.59 -23.90 -4.45
C ILE A 260 -16.87 -24.53 -3.88
N ASP A 261 -17.00 -25.84 -4.03
CA ASP A 261 -18.05 -26.63 -3.36
C ASP A 261 -17.86 -26.54 -1.84
N SER A 262 -18.76 -25.83 -1.16
CA SER A 262 -18.67 -25.54 0.26
C SER A 262 -18.80 -26.81 1.14
N PRO A 263 -19.77 -27.71 0.91
CA PRO A 263 -19.78 -29.02 1.56
C PRO A 263 -18.49 -29.84 1.37
N MET A 264 -17.98 -29.93 0.15
CA MET A 264 -16.77 -30.71 -0.13
C MET A 264 -15.52 -30.08 0.49
N ALA A 265 -15.37 -28.75 0.41
CA ALA A 265 -14.29 -28.02 1.06
C ALA A 265 -14.29 -28.25 2.58
N THR A 266 -15.47 -28.31 3.20
CA THR A 266 -15.61 -28.63 4.62
C THR A 266 -15.19 -30.07 4.92
N ALA A 267 -15.61 -31.03 4.09
CA ALA A 267 -15.22 -32.43 4.23
C ALA A 267 -13.69 -32.60 4.10
N TRP A 268 -13.07 -31.92 3.14
CA TRP A 268 -11.63 -31.88 2.96
C TRP A 268 -10.89 -31.29 4.17
N ALA A 269 -11.40 -30.21 4.75
CA ALA A 269 -10.81 -29.64 5.96
C ALA A 269 -10.83 -30.64 7.13
N ILE A 270 -11.93 -31.38 7.29
CA ILE A 270 -12.06 -32.43 8.31
C ILE A 270 -11.12 -33.60 8.02
N ASP A 271 -11.07 -34.07 6.77
CA ASP A 271 -10.19 -35.16 6.34
C ASP A 271 -8.72 -34.82 6.61
N ASN A 272 -8.29 -33.60 6.29
CA ASN A 272 -6.95 -33.12 6.61
C ASN A 272 -6.66 -33.09 8.11
N GLN A 273 -7.65 -32.81 8.96
CA GLN A 273 -7.48 -32.88 10.41
C GLN A 273 -7.34 -34.32 10.93
N ILE A 274 -7.92 -35.30 10.23
CA ILE A 274 -7.86 -36.73 10.59
C ILE A 274 -6.56 -37.36 10.07
N GLU A 275 -6.28 -37.21 8.78
CA GLU A 275 -5.18 -37.88 8.10
C GLU A 275 -3.84 -37.14 8.28
N ARG A 276 -3.88 -35.82 8.45
CA ARG A 276 -2.69 -34.95 8.48
C ARG A 276 -2.73 -33.94 9.65
N PRO A 277 -2.99 -34.37 10.90
CA PRO A 277 -3.23 -33.47 12.02
C PRO A 277 -2.05 -32.53 12.31
N ALA A 278 -0.81 -33.02 12.20
CA ALA A 278 0.39 -32.21 12.46
C ALA A 278 0.55 -31.09 11.42
N LEU A 279 0.37 -31.40 10.13
CA LEU A 279 0.47 -30.42 9.04
C LEU A 279 -0.68 -29.41 9.13
N THR A 280 -1.90 -29.88 9.34
CA THR A 280 -3.08 -29.02 9.48
C THR A 280 -2.94 -28.09 10.68
N HIS A 281 -2.49 -28.60 11.83
CA HIS A 281 -2.23 -27.77 13.01
C HIS A 281 -1.18 -26.71 12.70
N TRP A 282 -0.01 -27.10 12.18
CA TRP A 282 1.06 -26.17 11.84
C TRP A 282 0.62 -25.08 10.83
N MET A 283 -0.24 -25.41 9.85
CA MET A 283 -0.77 -24.44 8.87
C MET A 283 -1.91 -23.54 9.41
N THR A 284 -2.62 -23.96 10.46
CA THR A 284 -3.85 -23.29 10.90
C THR A 284 -3.81 -22.76 12.33
N ASP A 285 -2.74 -23.05 13.08
CA ASP A 285 -2.59 -22.60 14.45
C ASP A 285 -2.59 -21.06 14.53
N ARG A 286 -3.14 -20.53 15.63
CA ARG A 286 -3.39 -19.09 15.78
C ARG A 286 -2.09 -18.28 15.88
N ASP A 287 -1.02 -18.90 16.34
CA ASP A 287 0.31 -18.30 16.43
C ASP A 287 1.12 -18.43 15.11
N ARG A 288 0.54 -19.07 14.07
CA ARG A 288 0.99 -19.12 12.66
C ARG A 288 2.51 -19.28 12.45
N ASP A 289 3.08 -20.34 13.02
CA ASP A 289 4.47 -20.74 12.73
C ASP A 289 4.66 -21.30 11.30
N GLY A 290 3.59 -21.50 10.52
CA GLY A 290 3.64 -22.14 9.22
C GLY A 290 2.80 -21.51 8.12
N ASP A 291 3.39 -21.36 6.93
CA ASP A 291 2.73 -20.83 5.75
C ASP A 291 3.06 -21.67 4.50
N VAL A 292 2.12 -21.68 3.56
CA VAL A 292 2.25 -22.36 2.26
C VAL A 292 1.74 -21.42 1.19
N GLN A 293 2.63 -21.00 0.29
CA GLN A 293 2.32 -19.98 -0.70
C GLN A 293 2.86 -20.38 -2.06
N GLU A 294 2.12 -20.00 -3.11
CA GLU A 294 2.57 -20.12 -4.47
C GLU A 294 3.05 -18.77 -5.00
N VAL A 295 4.22 -18.74 -5.62
CA VAL A 295 4.80 -17.53 -6.19
C VAL A 295 5.33 -17.78 -7.59
N GLU A 296 4.99 -16.88 -8.51
CA GLU A 296 5.52 -16.87 -9.86
C GLU A 296 6.96 -16.35 -9.86
N VAL A 297 7.86 -17.06 -10.55
CA VAL A 297 9.25 -16.68 -10.69
C VAL A 297 9.37 -15.56 -11.72
N ARG A 298 9.81 -14.41 -11.25
CA ARG A 298 10.09 -13.20 -12.05
C ARG A 298 11.51 -12.67 -11.88
N SER A 299 12.26 -13.23 -10.94
CA SER A 299 13.64 -12.86 -10.68
C SER A 299 14.61 -13.59 -11.59
N ASP A 300 15.54 -12.85 -12.20
CA ASP A 300 16.70 -13.42 -12.90
C ASP A 300 17.64 -14.19 -11.96
N GLU A 301 17.54 -13.97 -10.64
CA GLU A 301 18.33 -14.70 -9.65
C GLU A 301 17.89 -16.17 -9.55
N PHE A 302 16.61 -16.47 -9.75
CA PHE A 302 16.06 -17.83 -9.66
C PHE A 302 15.75 -18.45 -11.01
N ALA A 303 15.52 -17.63 -12.04
CA ALA A 303 15.36 -18.12 -13.40
C ALA A 303 16.64 -18.82 -13.89
N ASP A 304 16.44 -19.90 -14.64
CA ASP A 304 17.48 -20.75 -15.22
C ASP A 304 18.45 -21.40 -14.22
N ARG A 305 18.12 -21.39 -12.92
CA ARG A 305 18.85 -22.15 -11.89
C ARG A 305 18.24 -23.52 -11.66
N SER A 306 19.09 -24.45 -11.22
CA SER A 306 18.61 -25.73 -10.70
C SER A 306 17.83 -25.51 -9.40
N VAL A 307 16.90 -26.42 -9.13
CA VAL A 307 16.12 -26.45 -7.88
C VAL A 307 17.02 -26.53 -6.66
N ASP A 308 18.14 -27.25 -6.72
CA ASP A 308 19.15 -27.25 -5.65
C ASP A 308 19.77 -25.87 -5.44
N GLY A 309 20.07 -25.17 -6.55
CA GLY A 309 20.53 -23.79 -6.52
C GLY A 309 19.52 -22.86 -5.87
N VAL A 310 18.24 -22.96 -6.23
CA VAL A 310 17.16 -22.17 -5.62
C VAL A 310 17.01 -22.50 -4.14
N ARG A 311 16.95 -23.79 -3.77
CA ARG A 311 16.86 -24.25 -2.37
C ARG A 311 18.00 -23.73 -1.50
N SER A 312 19.22 -23.66 -2.04
CA SER A 312 20.38 -23.14 -1.31
C SER A 312 20.34 -21.62 -1.07
N THR A 313 19.49 -20.89 -1.81
CA THR A 313 19.36 -19.43 -1.71
C THR A 313 18.12 -19.02 -0.91
N LEU A 314 17.14 -19.93 -0.74
CA LEU A 314 15.98 -19.67 0.11
C LEU A 314 16.40 -19.47 1.57
N PRO A 315 15.64 -18.65 2.33
CA PRO A 315 15.89 -18.45 3.76
C PRO A 315 15.81 -19.76 4.56
N ASP A 316 16.54 -19.80 5.67
CA ASP A 316 16.39 -20.87 6.66
C ASP A 316 14.91 -20.94 7.11
N GLY A 317 14.36 -22.15 7.19
CA GLY A 317 12.95 -22.36 7.50
C GLY A 317 11.99 -22.26 6.32
N CYS A 318 12.48 -22.02 5.08
CA CYS A 318 11.70 -22.06 3.84
C CYS A 318 12.09 -23.25 2.94
N LEU A 319 11.11 -23.99 2.44
CA LEU A 319 11.29 -25.14 1.58
C LEU A 319 10.54 -24.97 0.26
N LEU A 320 11.23 -25.20 -0.86
CA LEU A 320 10.61 -25.41 -2.16
C LEU A 320 9.99 -26.82 -2.25
N ALA A 321 8.66 -26.88 -2.16
CA ALA A 321 7.89 -28.13 -2.14
C ALA A 321 7.50 -28.62 -3.54
N LEU A 322 6.96 -27.73 -4.38
CA LEU A 322 6.44 -28.07 -5.70
C LEU A 322 6.84 -27.03 -6.75
N VAL A 323 6.93 -27.47 -8.00
CA VAL A 323 7.06 -26.59 -9.18
C VAL A 323 5.87 -26.87 -10.08
N SER A 324 5.14 -25.81 -10.44
CA SER A 324 4.08 -25.85 -11.43
C SER A 324 4.49 -25.09 -12.68
N ARG A 325 4.38 -25.75 -13.83
CA ARG A 325 4.67 -25.19 -15.15
C ARG A 325 3.57 -25.61 -16.11
N ASP A 326 3.00 -24.66 -16.85
CA ASP A 326 1.95 -24.90 -17.84
C ASP A 326 0.74 -25.71 -17.29
N GLY A 327 0.44 -25.56 -16.00
CA GLY A 327 -0.65 -26.26 -15.31
C GLY A 327 -0.30 -27.67 -14.79
N GLU A 328 0.91 -28.17 -15.06
CA GLU A 328 1.41 -29.42 -14.48
C GLU A 328 2.22 -29.15 -13.22
N THR A 329 1.78 -29.70 -12.09
CA THR A 329 2.46 -29.58 -10.79
C THR A 329 3.24 -30.84 -10.48
N THR A 330 4.52 -30.70 -10.16
CA THR A 330 5.44 -31.81 -9.88
C THR A 330 6.23 -31.58 -8.60
N ILE A 331 6.67 -32.67 -7.97
CA ILE A 331 7.68 -32.63 -6.92
C ILE A 331 9.05 -32.54 -7.63
N PRO A 332 9.78 -31.42 -7.52
CA PRO A 332 11.00 -31.24 -8.26
C PRO A 332 12.16 -32.07 -7.69
N THR A 333 13.01 -32.55 -8.59
CA THR A 333 14.34 -33.11 -8.30
C THR A 333 15.40 -32.01 -8.21
N ALA A 334 16.57 -32.32 -7.66
CA ALA A 334 17.65 -31.35 -7.48
C ALA A 334 18.15 -30.72 -8.79
N ASP A 335 18.10 -31.49 -9.88
CA ASP A 335 18.63 -31.12 -11.20
C ASP A 335 17.60 -30.38 -12.08
N ASP A 336 16.33 -30.34 -11.67
CA ASP A 336 15.29 -29.65 -12.43
C ASP A 336 15.59 -28.15 -12.48
N VAL A 337 15.37 -27.54 -13.65
CA VAL A 337 15.65 -26.12 -13.88
C VAL A 337 14.37 -25.31 -13.75
N VAL A 338 14.40 -24.33 -12.85
CA VAL A 338 13.36 -23.32 -12.67
C VAL A 338 13.47 -22.28 -13.78
N ARG A 339 12.34 -21.85 -14.33
CA ARG A 339 12.27 -20.86 -15.42
C ARG A 339 11.39 -19.69 -15.03
N HIS A 340 11.57 -18.57 -15.74
CA HIS A 340 10.63 -17.45 -15.67
C HIS A 340 9.21 -17.92 -15.97
N GLY A 341 8.26 -17.48 -15.14
CA GLY A 341 6.85 -17.85 -15.22
C GLY A 341 6.48 -19.18 -14.56
N ASP A 342 7.46 -19.98 -14.11
CA ASP A 342 7.16 -21.12 -13.24
C ASP A 342 6.53 -20.64 -11.93
N LYS A 343 5.66 -21.46 -11.36
CA LYS A 343 5.11 -21.21 -10.03
C LYS A 343 5.74 -22.15 -9.02
N LEU A 344 6.34 -21.58 -8.00
CA LEU A 344 6.98 -22.30 -6.91
C LEU A 344 6.05 -22.33 -5.71
N THR A 345 5.77 -23.53 -5.19
CA THR A 345 5.09 -23.67 -3.90
C THR A 345 6.13 -23.71 -2.79
N LEU A 346 6.18 -22.64 -2.01
CA LEU A 346 7.03 -22.49 -0.83
C LEU A 346 6.26 -22.92 0.42
N LEU A 347 6.93 -23.67 1.30
CA LEU A 347 6.42 -24.20 2.55
C LEU A 347 7.41 -23.87 3.65
N GLY A 348 6.99 -23.21 4.74
CA GLY A 348 7.93 -22.85 5.79
C GLY A 348 7.37 -21.94 6.86
N GLU A 349 8.27 -21.39 7.69
CA GLU A 349 7.91 -20.33 8.65
C GLU A 349 7.39 -19.09 7.91
N HIS A 350 6.41 -18.39 8.49
CA HIS A 350 5.70 -17.31 7.80
C HIS A 350 6.64 -16.21 7.26
N ASP A 351 7.57 -15.73 8.10
CA ASP A 351 8.54 -14.71 7.68
C ASP A 351 9.51 -15.26 6.61
N ALA A 352 9.97 -16.50 6.76
CA ALA A 352 10.87 -17.14 5.80
C ALA A 352 10.20 -17.35 4.43
N VAL A 353 8.92 -17.72 4.40
CA VAL A 353 8.12 -17.84 3.17
C VAL A 353 7.91 -16.47 2.53
N ARG A 354 7.62 -15.42 3.32
CA ARG A 354 7.49 -14.06 2.80
C ARG A 354 8.78 -13.59 2.12
N ASP A 355 9.92 -13.79 2.78
CA ASP A 355 11.22 -13.40 2.25
C ASP A 355 11.60 -14.24 1.00
N GLY A 356 11.29 -15.54 1.02
CA GLY A 356 11.44 -16.42 -0.14
C GLY A 356 10.60 -15.98 -1.34
N MET A 357 9.36 -15.52 -1.12
CA MET A 357 8.52 -14.95 -2.18
C MET A 357 9.10 -13.66 -2.75
N ALA A 358 9.69 -12.79 -1.92
CA ALA A 358 10.33 -11.56 -2.37
C ALA A 358 11.51 -11.87 -3.32
N LEU A 359 12.35 -12.84 -2.96
CA LEU A 359 13.44 -13.34 -3.81
C LEU A 359 12.94 -13.89 -5.15
N CYS A 360 11.82 -14.64 -5.14
CA CYS A 360 11.21 -15.16 -6.38
C CYS A 360 10.71 -14.04 -7.30
N ARG A 361 10.19 -12.94 -6.73
CA ARG A 361 9.70 -11.77 -7.48
C ARG A 361 10.82 -10.82 -7.91
N GLY A 362 11.97 -10.86 -7.24
CA GLY A 362 13.12 -9.98 -7.50
C GLY A 362 13.07 -8.64 -6.75
N ASN A 363 12.36 -8.59 -5.62
CA ASN A 363 12.10 -7.38 -4.82
C ASN A 363 12.88 -7.34 -3.51
#